data_AF-A0A6V7LN83-F1
#
_entry.id   AF-A0A6V7LN83-F1
#
_cell.length_a   1.000
_cell.length_b   1.000
_cell.length_c   1.000
_cell.angle_alpha   90.00
_cell.angle_beta   90.00
_cell.angle_gamma   90.00
#
_symmetry.space_group_name_H-M   'P 1'
#
loop_
_entity.id
_entity.type
_entity.pdbx_description
1 polymer ?
#
loop_
_entity_poly.entity_id
_entity_poly.type
_entity_poly.pdbx_seq_one_letter_code
_entity_poly.pdbx_strand_id
1 'polypeptide(L)' 'TCYICEEQGRGSRATAGACMQCNKTGCKQQFHVTCAQALGLLCEEAGNYLDNVKYCGYCQHHYSKL' A
#
# COMPACT_ATOMS: atom_id res chain seq x y z
N THR A 1 7.10 -2.64 -8.44
CA THR A 1 8.26 -2.33 -7.58
C THR A 1 7.77 -1.58 -6.36
N CYS A 2 8.21 -1.98 -5.17
CA CYS A 2 7.86 -1.32 -3.92
C CYS A 2 8.61 0.00 -3.77
N TYR A 3 7.90 1.12 -3.91
CA TYR A 3 8.51 2.46 -3.82
C TYR A 3 9.17 2.70 -2.45
N ILE A 4 8.57 2.17 -1.38
CA ILE A 4 9.10 2.30 0.00
C ILE A 4 10.47 1.62 0.12
N CYS A 5 10.67 0.46 -0.50
CA CYS A 5 11.98 -0.19 -0.51
C CYS A 5 13.00 0.62 -1.32
N GLU A 6 12.61 1.23 -2.44
CA GLU A 6 13.50 2.10 -3.22
C GLU A 6 13.92 3.33 -2.42
N GLU A 7 12.97 4.02 -1.78
CA GLU A 7 13.24 5.20 -0.93
C GLU A 7 14.13 4.87 0.28
N GLN A 8 14.01 3.66 0.83
CA GLN A 8 14.88 3.20 1.93
C GLN A 8 16.25 2.69 1.47
N GLY A 9 16.61 2.84 0.19
CA GLY A 9 17.88 2.35 -0.36
C GLY A 9 17.98 0.82 -0.47
N ARG A 10 16.85 0.11 -0.40
CA ARG A 10 16.73 -1.36 -0.48
C ARG A 10 16.21 -1.79 -1.86
N GLY A 11 16.71 -1.18 -2.93
CA GLY A 11 16.23 -1.39 -4.30
C GLY A 11 16.22 -2.86 -4.76
N SER A 12 17.21 -3.66 -4.34
CA SER A 12 17.24 -5.10 -4.63
C SER A 12 16.06 -5.89 -4.02
N ARG A 13 15.50 -5.41 -2.91
CA ARG A 13 14.29 -5.99 -2.29
C ARG A 13 13.01 -5.41 -2.88
N ALA A 14 13.07 -4.28 -3.57
CA ALA A 14 11.89 -3.59 -4.08
C ALA A 14 11.13 -4.40 -5.16
N THR A 15 11.80 -5.33 -5.83
CA THR A 15 11.21 -6.23 -6.83
C THR A 15 10.95 -7.64 -6.29
N ALA A 16 11.34 -7.94 -5.05
CA ALA A 16 11.16 -9.25 -4.45
C ALA A 16 9.74 -9.41 -3.88
N GLY A 17 9.13 -10.59 -4.04
CA GLY A 17 7.81 -10.90 -3.48
C GLY A 17 6.65 -10.16 -4.15
N ALA A 18 5.54 -9.99 -3.42
CA ALA A 18 4.30 -9.40 -3.93
C ALA A 18 4.12 -7.94 -3.46
N CYS A 19 3.73 -7.06 -4.37
CA CYS A 19 3.33 -5.69 -4.05
C CYS A 19 1.81 -5.54 -4.14
N MET A 20 1.27 -4.67 -3.30
CA MET A 20 -0.07 -4.12 -3.44
C MET A 20 -0.01 -2.74 -4.09
N GLN A 21 -1.09 -2.35 -4.76
CA GLN A 21 -1.23 -1.03 -5.36
C GLN A 21 -1.99 -0.09 -4.42
N CYS A 22 -1.61 1.18 -4.41
CA CYS A 22 -2.35 2.23 -3.70
C CYS A 22 -3.83 2.22 -4.11
N ASN A 23 -4.74 2.24 -3.13
CA ASN A 23 -6.19 2.15 -3.34
C ASN A 23 -6.79 3.40 -4.00
N LYS A 24 -6.10 4.55 -3.94
CA LYS A 24 -6.54 5.77 -4.65
C LYS A 24 -6.59 5.53 -6.16
N THR A 25 -7.78 5.65 -6.74
CA THR A 25 -8.02 5.56 -8.19
C THR A 25 -7.03 6.43 -8.98
N GLY A 26 -6.36 5.82 -9.96
CA GLY A 26 -5.36 6.48 -10.81
C GLY A 26 -3.94 6.53 -10.21
N CYS A 27 -3.74 6.13 -8.96
CA CYS A 27 -2.39 6.04 -8.39
C CYS A 27 -1.65 4.80 -8.91
N LYS A 28 -0.41 4.99 -9.36
CA LYS A 28 0.47 3.91 -9.85
C LYS A 28 1.51 3.45 -8.84
N GLN A 29 1.53 4.04 -7.64
CA GLN A 29 2.45 3.63 -6.60
C GLN A 29 2.09 2.24 -6.08
N GLN A 30 3.12 1.42 -5.91
CA GLN A 30 3.02 0.05 -5.41
C GLN A 30 3.99 -0.13 -4.26
N PHE A 31 3.62 -0.95 -3.28
CA PHE A 31 4.41 -1.18 -2.09
C PHE A 31 4.17 -2.59 -1.56
N HIS A 32 5.11 -3.15 -0.82
CA HIS A 32 4.85 -4.38 -0.08
C HIS A 32 3.82 -4.12 1.01
N VAL A 33 2.98 -5.12 1.25
CA VAL A 33 2.02 -5.09 2.37
C VAL A 33 2.75 -4.88 3.70
N THR A 34 3.85 -5.60 3.92
CA THR A 34 4.67 -5.49 5.13
C THR A 34 5.34 -4.11 5.26
N CYS A 35 5.74 -3.47 4.17
CA CYS A 35 6.28 -2.11 4.19
C CYS A 35 5.23 -1.08 4.57
N ALA A 36 4.03 -1.17 3.99
CA ALA A 36 2.92 -0.28 4.35
C ALA A 36 2.45 -0.50 5.79
N GLN A 37 2.40 -1.74 6.25
CA GLN A 37 2.07 -2.07 7.65
C GLN A 37 3.05 -1.41 8.62
N ALA A 38 4.35 -1.48 8.35
CA ALA A 38 5.37 -0.86 9.20
C ALA A 38 5.27 0.67 9.26
N LEU A 39 4.67 1.30 8.25
CA LEU A 39 4.43 2.74 8.18
C LEU A 39 3.00 3.15 8.58
N GLY A 40 2.14 2.21 8.98
CA GLY A 40 0.75 2.49 9.34
C GLY A 40 -0.14 2.93 8.18
N LEU A 41 0.18 2.51 6.94
CA LEU A 41 -0.49 2.95 5.71
C LEU A 41 -1.64 2.04 5.25
N LEU A 42 -2.00 1.03 6.05
CA LEU A 42 -3.05 0.07 5.75
C LEU A 42 -4.36 0.49 6.43
N CYS A 43 -5.48 0.28 5.73
CA CYS A 43 -6.81 0.58 6.22
C CYS A 43 -7.76 -0.60 5.97
N GLU A 44 -8.78 -0.70 6.82
CA GLU A 44 -9.93 -1.57 6.66
C GLU A 44 -11.11 -0.71 6.19
N GLU A 45 -11.64 -0.99 5.01
CA GLU A 45 -12.81 -0.30 4.46
C GLU A 45 -14.02 -1.24 4.45
N ALA A 46 -15.21 -0.70 4.72
CA ALA A 46 -16.45 -1.46 4.58
C ALA A 46 -16.64 -1.87 3.11
N GLY A 47 -16.79 -3.16 2.86
CA GLY A 47 -17.07 -3.72 1.54
C GLY A 47 -18.50 -3.43 1.09
N ASN A 48 -18.70 -3.42 -0.23
CA ASN A 48 -19.94 -2.97 -0.85
C ASN A 48 -21.13 -3.96 -0.70
N TYR A 49 -20.90 -5.16 -0.16
CA TYR A 49 -21.93 -6.18 0.06
C TYR A 49 -21.64 -6.91 1.38
N LEU A 50 -22.60 -6.82 2.33
CA LEU A 50 -22.83 -7.77 3.43
C LEU A 50 -21.55 -8.22 4.18
N ASP A 51 -21.08 -7.40 5.12
CA ASP A 51 -20.04 -7.72 6.12
C ASP A 51 -18.62 -8.07 5.60
N ASN A 52 -18.32 -7.83 4.33
CA ASN A 52 -16.94 -8.02 3.84
C ASN A 52 -16.07 -6.82 4.21
N VAL A 53 -14.95 -7.06 4.90
CA VAL A 53 -13.91 -6.04 5.13
C VAL A 53 -12.95 -6.04 3.94
N LYS A 54 -12.75 -4.87 3.33
CA LYS A 54 -11.73 -4.67 2.31
C LYS A 54 -10.44 -4.18 2.96
N TYR A 55 -9.43 -5.03 2.96
CA TYR A 55 -8.08 -4.63 3.35
C TYR A 55 -7.42 -3.88 2.19
N CYS A 56 -7.18 -2.59 2.38
CA CYS A 56 -6.56 -1.74 1.38
C CYS A 56 -5.39 -0.95 1.98
N GLY A 57 -4.67 -0.23 1.14
CA GLY A 57 -3.56 0.59 1.58
C GLY A 57 -3.38 1.80 0.68
N TYR A 58 -2.87 2.87 1.26
CA TYR A 58 -2.63 4.14 0.57
C TYR A 58 -1.14 4.47 0.61
N CYS A 59 -0.58 5.06 -0.45
CA CYS A 59 0.79 5.58 -0.33
C CYS A 59 0.83 6.77 0.64
N GLN A 60 2.01 7.13 1.15
CA GLN A 60 2.17 8.22 2.12
C GLN A 60 1.46 9.51 1.67
N HIS A 61 1.58 9.86 0.39
CA HIS A 61 0.93 11.05 -0.16
C HIS A 61 -0.61 11.03 -0.09
N HIS A 62 -1.24 9.86 -0.27
CA HIS A 62 -2.69 9.73 -0.26
C HIS A 62 -3.23 9.43 1.14
N TYR A 63 -2.43 8.79 1.99
CA TYR A 63 -2.79 8.53 3.38
C TYR A 63 -2.84 9.83 4.19
N SER A 64 -1.91 10.77 4.00
CA SER A 64 -1.95 12.09 4.67
C SER A 64 -3.17 12.97 4.30
N LYS A 65 -3.96 12.55 3.31
CA LYS A 65 -5.14 13.27 2.81
C LYS A 65 -6.45 12.53 3.12
N LEU A 66 -6.37 11.41 3.84
CA LEU A 66 -7.51 10.68 4.40
C LEU A 66 -7.91 11.35 5.73
#